data_AF-A0A497NK91-F1
#
_entry.id   AF-A0A497NK91-F1
#
_cell.length_a   1.000
_cell.length_b   1.000
_cell.length_c   1.000
_cell.angle_alpha   90.00
_cell.angle_beta   90.00
_cell.angle_gamma   90.00
#
_symmetry.space_group_name_H-M   'P 1'
#
loop_
_entity.id
_entity.type
_entity.pdbx_description
1 polymer ?
#
loop_
_entity_poly.entity_id
_entity_poly.type
_entity_poly.pdbx_seq_one_letter_code
_entity_poly.pdbx_strand_id
1 'polypeptide(L)'
;MALRLVFVVGMAGSGKSCLTGAFSEWLRQQEQDVVTVNLDPGALDLPYEPDVDVRSYVTVVDVMERYGLGPNGAMIAAADMIATYVKELEVELEALEPDLAIVDTPGQMEVFAFRPSGLFIVENLTRWPKALVYLFDACFSREPGNFVANIFLASAVYHRFFVPQAHVLTKCDLVEREDVKKMVGWSSRPKELLEALEDSLTGDRRLIARDLVRAVCRAGASFPLIPVSSTTYEGFLNLNMVLERLVAAGDRYTF
;
A
#
# COMPACT_ATOMS: atom_id res chain seq x y z
N MET A 1 -14.67 20.04 1.59
CA MET A 1 -14.77 18.86 0.70
C MET A 1 -14.90 17.61 1.59
N ALA A 2 -15.06 16.41 1.04
CA ALA A 2 -15.05 15.21 1.87
C ALA A 2 -13.62 14.91 2.30
N LEU A 3 -13.37 14.81 3.62
CA LEU A 3 -12.09 14.38 4.21
C LEU A 3 -11.87 12.90 3.84
N ARG A 4 -10.64 12.50 3.50
CA ARG A 4 -10.35 11.18 2.90
C ARG A 4 -9.09 10.58 3.50
N LEU A 5 -9.07 9.24 3.64
CA LEU A 5 -7.93 8.52 4.18
C LEU A 5 -7.39 7.51 3.16
N VAL A 6 -6.10 7.56 2.87
CA VAL A 6 -5.44 6.62 1.96
C VAL A 6 -4.28 5.93 2.65
N PHE A 7 -4.37 4.62 2.83
CA PHE A 7 -3.29 3.82 3.41
C PHE A 7 -2.35 3.30 2.33
N VAL A 8 -1.05 3.52 2.47
CA VAL A 8 -0.03 3.00 1.55
C VAL A 8 0.51 1.69 2.11
N VAL A 9 0.26 0.58 1.41
CA VAL A 9 0.60 -0.78 1.86
C VAL A 9 1.40 -1.50 0.77
N GLY A 10 2.36 -2.32 1.17
CA GLY A 10 3.15 -3.13 0.26
C GLY A 10 4.34 -3.74 0.96
N MET A 11 5.00 -4.68 0.30
CA MET A 11 6.18 -5.38 0.82
C MET A 11 7.27 -4.41 1.29
N ALA A 12 8.11 -4.84 2.22
CA ALA A 12 9.28 -4.05 2.63
C ALA A 12 10.14 -3.71 1.41
N GLY A 13 10.58 -2.47 1.32
CA GLY A 13 11.36 -1.98 0.18
C GLY A 13 10.56 -1.59 -1.06
N SER A 14 9.23 -1.81 -1.12
CA SER A 14 8.40 -1.40 -2.28
C SER A 14 8.28 0.12 -2.49
N GLY A 15 8.71 0.92 -1.50
CA GLY A 15 8.75 2.38 -1.61
C GLY A 15 7.57 3.11 -0.96
N LYS A 16 6.96 2.56 0.09
CA LYS A 16 5.83 3.18 0.82
C LYS A 16 6.12 4.62 1.25
N SER A 17 7.13 4.84 2.08
CA SER A 17 7.51 6.17 2.57
C SER A 17 7.94 7.12 1.46
N CYS A 18 8.65 6.61 0.43
CA CYS A 18 9.02 7.41 -0.73
C CYS A 18 7.81 7.87 -1.54
N LEU A 19 6.82 6.99 -1.73
CA LEU A 19 5.56 7.35 -2.40
C LEU A 19 4.77 8.34 -1.55
N THR A 20 4.61 8.11 -0.24
CA THR A 20 3.92 9.04 0.66
C THR A 20 4.53 10.44 0.57
N GLY A 21 5.85 10.56 0.71
CA GLY A 21 6.54 11.83 0.62
C GLY A 21 6.38 12.51 -0.74
N ALA A 22 6.76 11.81 -1.82
CA ALA A 22 6.72 12.37 -3.17
C ALA A 22 5.31 12.73 -3.64
N PHE A 23 4.32 11.87 -3.34
CA PHE A 23 2.94 12.09 -3.76
C PHE A 23 2.30 13.23 -2.96
N SER A 24 2.54 13.32 -1.65
CA SER A 24 2.05 14.46 -0.85
C SER A 24 2.60 15.79 -1.35
N GLU A 25 3.90 15.85 -1.67
CA GLU A 25 4.53 17.02 -2.26
C GLU A 25 3.91 17.39 -3.62
N TRP A 26 3.73 16.42 -4.50
CA TRP A 26 3.09 16.65 -5.79
C TRP A 26 1.66 17.17 -5.66
N LEU A 27 0.86 16.63 -4.72
CA LEU A 27 -0.51 17.07 -4.44
C LEU A 27 -0.55 18.51 -3.91
N ARG A 28 0.37 18.89 -3.01
CA ARG A 28 0.52 20.28 -2.54
C ARG A 28 0.84 21.23 -3.69
N GLN A 29 1.67 20.81 -4.65
CA GLN A 29 1.95 21.59 -5.87
C GLN A 29 0.72 21.72 -6.78
N GLN A 30 -0.28 20.83 -6.65
CA GLN A 30 -1.58 20.94 -7.31
C GLN A 30 -2.62 21.69 -6.44
N GLU A 31 -2.18 22.41 -5.41
CA GLU A 31 -3.03 23.17 -4.48
C GLU A 31 -4.06 22.30 -3.73
N GLN A 32 -3.78 20.99 -3.57
CA GLN A 32 -4.60 20.11 -2.75
C GLN A 32 -4.13 20.14 -1.29
N ASP A 33 -5.08 20.24 -0.37
CA ASP A 33 -4.82 20.16 1.06
C ASP A 33 -4.58 18.70 1.47
N VAL A 34 -3.33 18.38 1.77
CA VAL A 34 -2.90 17.02 2.08
C VAL A 34 -1.97 16.99 3.28
N VAL A 35 -2.24 16.03 4.16
CA VAL A 35 -1.38 15.71 5.30
C VAL A 35 -0.86 14.29 5.19
N THR A 36 0.24 14.05 5.88
CA THR A 36 0.97 12.80 5.92
C THR A 36 0.96 12.24 7.33
N VAL A 37 0.66 10.96 7.46
CA VAL A 37 0.60 10.26 8.74
C VAL A 37 1.62 9.12 8.71
N ASN A 38 2.57 9.12 9.63
CA ASN A 38 3.49 7.99 9.82
C ASN A 38 2.92 7.03 10.86
N LEU A 39 2.66 5.77 10.46
CA LEU A 39 2.31 4.67 11.36
C LEU A 39 3.42 3.62 11.49
N ASP A 40 4.62 3.85 10.96
CA ASP A 40 5.76 2.96 11.18
C ASP A 40 6.54 3.35 12.46
N PRO A 41 6.45 2.57 13.55
CA PRO A 41 7.17 2.85 14.80
C PRO A 41 8.67 2.52 14.70
N GLY A 42 9.09 1.84 13.62
CA GLY A 42 10.47 1.45 13.37
C GLY A 42 11.19 2.33 12.34
N ALA A 43 10.51 3.35 11.79
CA ALA A 43 11.11 4.27 10.84
C ALA A 43 12.19 5.13 11.52
N LEU A 44 13.45 4.98 11.07
CA LEU A 44 14.57 5.79 11.53
C LEU A 44 14.54 7.17 10.85
N ASP A 45 14.62 7.18 9.53
CA ASP A 45 14.58 8.38 8.71
C ASP A 45 13.42 8.27 7.71
N LEU A 46 12.62 9.33 7.61
CA LEU A 46 11.54 9.45 6.62
C LEU A 46 11.96 10.45 5.54
N PRO A 47 11.61 10.23 4.26
CA PRO A 47 11.89 11.15 3.17
C PRO A 47 10.91 12.35 3.14
N TYR A 48 10.11 12.52 4.19
CA TYR A 48 9.15 13.60 4.38
C TYR A 48 9.01 13.88 5.88
N GLU A 49 8.49 15.06 6.22
CA GLU A 49 8.13 15.41 7.60
C GLU A 49 6.66 15.04 7.83
N PRO A 50 6.35 14.05 8.70
CA PRO A 50 4.99 13.65 8.97
C PRO A 50 4.24 14.73 9.76
N ASP A 51 3.00 15.02 9.36
CA ASP A 51 2.11 15.93 10.09
C ASP A 51 1.55 15.27 11.37
N VAL A 52 1.35 13.95 11.32
CA VAL A 52 1.00 13.10 12.48
C VAL A 52 1.99 11.93 12.53
N ASP A 53 2.67 11.74 13.66
CA ASP A 53 3.72 10.73 13.79
C ASP A 53 3.53 9.83 15.01
N VAL A 54 3.35 8.53 14.75
CA VAL A 54 3.20 7.53 15.80
C VAL A 54 4.43 7.38 16.68
N ARG A 55 5.61 7.79 16.20
CA ARG A 55 6.87 7.71 16.96
C ARG A 55 6.87 8.62 18.19
N SER A 56 5.99 9.62 18.24
CA SER A 56 5.74 10.44 19.45
C SER A 56 5.09 9.64 20.59
N TYR A 57 4.47 8.50 20.27
CA TYR A 57 3.74 7.65 21.20
C TYR A 57 4.48 6.35 21.50
N VAL A 58 5.01 5.70 20.45
CA VAL A 58 5.68 4.42 20.56
C VAL A 58 6.74 4.27 19.47
N THR A 59 7.95 3.90 19.88
CA THR A 59 9.03 3.51 18.97
C THR A 59 9.43 2.06 19.22
N VAL A 60 9.95 1.39 18.18
CA VAL A 60 10.48 0.02 18.33
C VAL A 60 11.63 -0.01 19.34
N VAL A 61 12.48 1.02 19.37
CA VAL A 61 13.64 1.11 20.27
C VAL A 61 13.18 1.15 21.73
N ASP A 62 12.23 2.01 22.08
CA ASP A 62 11.71 2.12 23.44
C ASP A 62 11.06 0.81 23.90
N VAL A 63 10.36 0.13 23.00
CA VAL A 63 9.72 -1.17 23.29
C VAL A 63 10.77 -2.27 23.50
N MET A 64 11.85 -2.28 22.72
CA MET A 64 12.97 -3.21 22.92
C MET A 64 13.59 -3.03 24.31
N GLU A 65 13.90 -1.79 24.69
CA GLU A 65 14.54 -1.47 25.97
C GLU A 65 13.62 -1.78 27.16
N ARG A 66 12.36 -1.36 27.09
CA ARG A 66 11.40 -1.49 28.18
C ARG A 66 10.97 -2.94 28.46
N TYR A 67 10.84 -3.76 27.42
CA TYR A 67 10.32 -5.12 27.54
C TYR A 67 11.38 -6.20 27.30
N GLY A 68 12.63 -5.83 27.04
CA GLY A 68 13.72 -6.78 26.77
C GLY A 68 13.49 -7.63 25.52
N LEU A 69 12.80 -7.07 24.52
CA LEU A 69 12.42 -7.77 23.30
C LEU A 69 13.49 -7.62 22.22
N GLY A 70 13.65 -8.66 21.40
CA GLY A 70 14.39 -8.54 20.14
C GLY A 70 13.62 -7.71 19.09
N PRO A 71 14.27 -7.28 17.99
CA PRO A 71 13.68 -6.33 17.03
C PRO A 71 12.32 -6.75 16.46
N ASN A 72 12.15 -8.00 16.04
CA ASN A 72 10.88 -8.49 15.49
C ASN A 72 9.77 -8.54 16.55
N GLY A 73 10.12 -8.93 17.79
CA GLY A 73 9.15 -8.97 18.90
C GLY A 73 8.72 -7.57 19.31
N ALA A 74 9.66 -6.62 19.33
CA ALA A 74 9.38 -5.22 19.60
C ALA A 74 8.56 -4.56 18.49
N MET A 75 8.83 -4.85 17.21
CA MET A 75 8.02 -4.35 16.09
C MET A 75 6.56 -4.79 16.19
N ILE A 76 6.35 -6.06 16.54
CA ILE A 76 5.04 -6.62 16.78
C ILE A 76 4.35 -5.93 17.96
N ALA A 77 5.03 -5.81 19.10
CA ALA A 77 4.48 -5.21 20.31
C ALA A 77 4.17 -3.72 20.12
N ALA A 78 5.06 -2.99 19.43
CA ALA A 78 4.86 -1.59 19.08
C ALA A 78 3.62 -1.44 18.20
N ALA A 79 3.48 -2.22 17.13
CA ALA A 79 2.30 -2.16 16.26
C ALA A 79 0.98 -2.44 17.01
N ASP A 80 0.99 -3.35 17.98
CA ASP A 80 -0.18 -3.59 18.83
C ASP A 80 -0.45 -2.42 19.81
N MET A 81 0.58 -1.74 20.31
CA MET A 81 0.45 -0.53 21.14
C MET A 81 -0.09 0.66 20.35
N ILE A 82 0.23 0.79 19.05
CA ILE A 82 -0.33 1.87 18.21
C ILE A 82 -1.87 1.84 18.25
N ALA A 83 -2.47 0.65 18.27
CA ALA A 83 -3.92 0.50 18.35
C ALA A 83 -4.53 1.14 19.61
N THR A 84 -3.77 1.28 20.71
CA THR A 84 -4.24 1.95 21.93
C THR A 84 -4.25 3.47 21.83
N TYR A 85 -3.54 4.04 20.85
CA TYR A 85 -3.44 5.48 20.60
C TYR A 85 -4.27 5.97 19.42
N VAL A 86 -5.16 5.12 18.87
CA VAL A 86 -5.96 5.47 17.68
C VAL A 86 -6.84 6.71 17.91
N LYS A 87 -7.28 6.95 19.16
CA LYS A 87 -8.12 8.13 19.47
C LYS A 87 -7.33 9.42 19.51
N GLU A 88 -6.12 9.37 20.04
CA GLU A 88 -5.18 10.49 20.02
C GLU A 88 -4.80 10.83 18.57
N LEU A 89 -4.45 9.82 17.76
CA LEU A 89 -4.17 9.98 16.34
C LEU A 89 -5.37 10.53 15.55
N GLU A 90 -6.58 10.07 15.85
CA GLU A 90 -7.82 10.59 15.24
C GLU A 90 -8.01 12.08 15.58
N VAL A 91 -7.82 12.48 16.84
CA VAL A 91 -7.96 13.88 17.27
C VAL A 91 -6.92 14.78 16.62
N GLU A 92 -5.65 14.36 16.57
CA GLU A 92 -4.59 15.12 15.88
C GLU A 92 -4.92 15.29 14.40
N LEU A 93 -5.36 14.22 13.74
CA LEU A 93 -5.66 14.25 12.31
C LEU A 93 -6.90 15.10 11.99
N GLU A 94 -7.95 15.02 12.80
CA GLU A 94 -9.16 15.83 12.61
C GLU A 94 -8.91 17.32 12.85
N ALA A 95 -8.00 17.67 13.76
CA ALA A 95 -7.65 19.07 14.04
C ALA A 95 -6.94 19.78 12.86
N LEU A 96 -6.34 19.03 11.94
CA LEU A 96 -5.70 19.57 10.74
C LEU A 96 -6.69 19.87 9.60
N GLU A 97 -7.92 19.34 9.68
CA GLU A 97 -8.99 19.50 8.67
C GLU A 97 -8.61 19.24 7.19
N PRO A 98 -7.82 18.19 6.84
CA PRO A 98 -7.26 18.01 5.51
C PRO A 98 -8.25 17.41 4.49
N ASP A 99 -8.18 17.81 3.22
CA ASP A 99 -8.96 17.17 2.15
C ASP A 99 -8.54 15.71 1.87
N LEU A 100 -7.28 15.36 2.18
CA LEU A 100 -6.71 14.03 2.05
C LEU A 100 -5.62 13.79 3.10
N ALA A 101 -5.63 12.63 3.74
CA ALA A 101 -4.54 12.15 4.56
C ALA A 101 -3.93 10.88 3.97
N ILE A 102 -2.62 10.91 3.72
CA ILE A 102 -1.86 9.76 3.23
C ILE A 102 -1.15 9.12 4.42
N VAL A 103 -1.52 7.86 4.69
CA VAL A 103 -1.02 7.10 5.82
C VAL A 103 0.06 6.13 5.36
N ASP A 104 1.31 6.41 5.74
CA ASP A 104 2.42 5.47 5.57
C ASP A 104 2.34 4.39 6.65
N THR A 105 2.37 3.13 6.22
CA THR A 105 2.19 1.97 7.10
C THR A 105 3.52 1.29 7.40
N PRO A 106 3.61 0.49 8.48
CA PRO A 106 4.81 -0.25 8.84
C PRO A 106 5.53 -0.93 7.67
N GLY A 107 6.87 -0.82 7.67
CA GLY A 107 7.74 -1.40 6.65
C GLY A 107 7.44 -2.88 6.35
N GLN A 108 7.15 -3.66 7.38
CA GLN A 108 6.69 -5.05 7.29
C GLN A 108 5.18 -5.10 7.13
N MET A 109 4.73 -5.40 5.90
CA MET A 109 3.30 -5.49 5.57
C MET A 109 2.55 -6.47 6.45
N GLU A 110 3.19 -7.58 6.86
CA GLU A 110 2.56 -8.63 7.66
C GLU A 110 2.14 -8.14 9.04
N VAL A 111 2.92 -7.21 9.61
CA VAL A 111 2.64 -6.59 10.90
C VAL A 111 1.38 -5.72 10.81
N PHE A 112 1.14 -5.07 9.68
CA PHE A 112 -0.05 -4.25 9.46
C PHE A 112 -1.25 -5.07 8.97
N ALA A 113 -1.10 -5.85 7.89
CA ALA A 113 -2.20 -6.58 7.27
C ALA A 113 -2.68 -7.77 8.11
N PHE A 114 -1.78 -8.62 8.60
CA PHE A 114 -2.17 -9.92 9.17
C PHE A 114 -2.31 -9.92 10.69
N ARG A 115 -2.29 -8.73 11.31
CA ARG A 115 -2.52 -8.55 12.75
C ARG A 115 -3.89 -7.96 13.03
N PRO A 116 -4.49 -8.24 14.21
CA PRO A 116 -5.72 -7.59 14.64
C PRO A 116 -5.59 -6.07 14.74
N SER A 117 -4.43 -5.58 15.19
CA SER A 117 -4.13 -4.15 15.38
C SER A 117 -4.26 -3.33 14.09
N GLY A 118 -3.68 -3.79 12.99
CA GLY A 118 -3.81 -3.06 11.72
C GLY A 118 -5.25 -3.00 11.19
N LEU A 119 -6.04 -4.08 11.31
CA LEU A 119 -7.46 -4.03 10.96
C LEU A 119 -8.21 -3.04 11.85
N PHE A 120 -7.96 -3.08 13.16
CA PHE A 120 -8.56 -2.15 14.10
C PHE A 120 -8.22 -0.69 13.75
N ILE A 121 -6.96 -0.39 13.39
CA ILE A 121 -6.54 0.94 12.95
C ILE A 121 -7.28 1.35 11.69
N VAL A 122 -7.34 0.50 10.66
CA VAL A 122 -8.05 0.82 9.41
C VAL A 122 -9.54 1.06 9.67
N GLU A 123 -10.18 0.29 10.54
CA GLU A 123 -11.61 0.46 10.87
C GLU A 123 -11.87 1.73 11.70
N ASN A 124 -10.99 2.07 12.65
CA ASN A 124 -11.27 3.05 13.71
C ASN A 124 -10.52 4.37 13.59
N LEU A 125 -9.46 4.45 12.76
CA LEU A 125 -8.79 5.71 12.46
C LEU A 125 -9.70 6.54 11.54
N THR A 126 -10.39 7.51 12.15
CA THR A 126 -11.45 8.35 11.59
C THR A 126 -12.63 7.57 10.97
N ARG A 127 -13.71 8.30 10.68
CA ARG A 127 -14.88 7.78 9.92
C ARG A 127 -14.85 8.16 8.45
N TRP A 128 -13.74 8.71 7.97
CA TRP A 128 -13.62 9.21 6.61
C TRP A 128 -13.64 8.04 5.61
N PRO A 129 -14.11 8.27 4.37
CA PRO A 129 -13.93 7.32 3.28
C PRO A 129 -12.47 6.89 3.14
N LYS A 130 -12.24 5.57 3.04
CA LYS A 130 -10.91 4.95 3.06
C LYS A 130 -10.61 4.30 1.72
N ALA A 131 -9.37 4.40 1.29
CA ALA A 131 -8.81 3.58 0.21
C ALA A 131 -7.43 3.06 0.61
N LEU A 132 -6.99 2.02 -0.09
CA LEU A 132 -5.67 1.42 0.04
C LEU A 132 -4.91 1.61 -1.27
N VAL A 133 -3.67 2.06 -1.19
CA VAL A 133 -2.71 2.01 -2.30
C VAL A 133 -1.81 0.81 -2.05
N TYR A 134 -1.98 -0.25 -2.83
CA TYR A 134 -1.15 -1.44 -2.76
C TYR A 134 0.01 -1.36 -3.77
N LEU A 135 1.24 -1.50 -3.26
CA LEU A 135 2.47 -1.31 -4.04
C LEU A 135 3.01 -2.61 -4.64
N PHE A 136 3.26 -2.55 -5.94
CA PHE A 136 4.05 -3.50 -6.71
C PHE A 136 5.41 -2.87 -7.00
N ASP A 137 6.50 -3.47 -6.49
CA ASP A 137 7.85 -3.06 -6.86
C ASP A 137 8.15 -3.55 -8.29
N ALA A 138 8.47 -2.64 -9.21
CA ALA A 138 8.73 -2.98 -10.61
C ALA A 138 9.91 -3.94 -10.82
N CYS A 139 11.00 -3.77 -10.07
CA CYS A 139 12.17 -4.65 -10.16
C CYS A 139 11.84 -6.08 -9.73
N PHE A 140 10.99 -6.23 -8.71
CA PHE A 140 10.51 -7.53 -8.24
C PHE A 140 9.46 -8.14 -9.17
N SER A 141 8.53 -7.31 -9.64
CA SER A 141 7.31 -7.73 -10.35
C SER A 141 7.54 -8.00 -11.84
N ARG A 142 8.73 -7.68 -12.38
CA ARG A 142 9.08 -8.00 -13.79
C ARG A 142 9.12 -9.49 -14.08
N GLU A 143 9.32 -10.32 -13.06
CA GLU A 143 9.29 -11.78 -13.18
C GLU A 143 7.83 -12.26 -13.08
N PRO A 144 7.29 -13.00 -14.06
CA PRO A 144 5.87 -13.40 -14.06
C PRO A 144 5.44 -14.14 -12.80
N GLY A 145 6.27 -15.05 -12.27
CA GLY A 145 5.97 -15.78 -11.03
C GLY A 145 5.87 -14.86 -9.81
N ASN A 146 6.74 -13.85 -9.72
CA ASN A 146 6.70 -12.86 -8.63
C ASN A 146 5.49 -11.94 -8.77
N PHE A 147 5.14 -11.57 -10.01
CA PHE A 147 3.93 -10.81 -10.31
C PHE A 147 2.67 -11.53 -9.80
N VAL A 148 2.56 -12.83 -10.09
CA VAL A 148 1.47 -13.67 -9.55
C VAL A 148 1.49 -13.65 -8.03
N ALA A 149 2.62 -13.93 -7.39
CA ALA A 149 2.71 -13.92 -5.93
C ALA A 149 2.24 -12.59 -5.34
N ASN A 150 2.58 -11.46 -5.96
CA ASN A 150 2.19 -10.14 -5.48
C ASN A 150 0.69 -9.84 -5.69
N ILE A 151 0.08 -10.32 -6.78
CA ILE A 151 -1.39 -10.28 -6.95
C ILE A 151 -2.10 -11.02 -5.81
N PHE A 152 -1.56 -12.17 -5.39
CA PHE A 152 -2.14 -12.94 -4.28
C PHE A 152 -2.04 -12.19 -2.96
N LEU A 153 -0.91 -11.55 -2.69
CA LEU A 153 -0.74 -10.72 -1.52
C LEU A 153 -1.71 -9.52 -1.54
N ALA A 154 -1.85 -8.82 -2.68
CA ALA A 154 -2.83 -7.76 -2.84
C ALA A 154 -4.26 -8.25 -2.56
N SER A 155 -4.64 -9.39 -3.12
CA SER A 155 -5.94 -10.03 -2.89
C SER A 155 -6.17 -10.40 -1.42
N ALA A 156 -5.14 -10.90 -0.74
CA ALA A 156 -5.21 -11.23 0.68
C ALA A 156 -5.39 -9.97 1.55
N VAL A 157 -4.68 -8.88 1.23
CA VAL A 157 -4.83 -7.58 1.88
C VAL A 157 -6.23 -7.00 1.63
N TYR A 158 -6.76 -7.13 0.41
CA TYR A 158 -8.11 -6.70 0.08
C TYR A 158 -9.15 -7.45 0.92
N HIS A 159 -9.08 -8.78 0.95
CA HIS A 159 -10.01 -9.59 1.74
C HIS A 159 -9.90 -9.30 3.25
N ARG A 160 -8.71 -8.91 3.71
CA ARG A 160 -8.47 -8.62 5.12
C ARG A 160 -9.13 -7.33 5.59
N PHE A 161 -9.02 -6.26 4.80
CA PHE A 161 -9.51 -4.93 5.18
C PHE A 161 -10.88 -4.60 4.58
N PHE A 162 -11.23 -5.23 3.47
CA PHE A 162 -12.45 -4.95 2.70
C PHE A 162 -12.59 -3.46 2.30
N VAL A 163 -11.46 -2.82 1.99
CA VAL A 163 -11.35 -1.42 1.59
C VAL A 163 -10.94 -1.35 0.11
N PRO A 164 -11.51 -0.43 -0.70
CA PRO A 164 -11.16 -0.28 -2.12
C PRO A 164 -9.65 -0.06 -2.34
N GLN A 165 -9.08 -0.72 -3.35
CA GLN A 165 -7.64 -0.72 -3.62
C GLN A 165 -7.27 -0.09 -4.97
N ALA A 166 -6.30 0.81 -4.95
CA ALA A 166 -5.51 1.21 -6.11
C ALA A 166 -4.22 0.38 -6.15
N HIS A 167 -3.89 -0.17 -7.32
CA HIS A 167 -2.67 -0.97 -7.51
C HIS A 167 -1.62 -0.14 -8.23
N VAL A 168 -0.46 0.03 -7.61
CA VAL A 168 0.56 0.97 -8.06
C VAL A 168 1.87 0.23 -8.32
N LEU A 169 2.40 0.34 -9.53
CA LEU A 169 3.70 -0.20 -9.89
C LEU A 169 4.77 0.87 -9.65
N THR A 170 5.41 0.82 -8.48
CA THR A 170 6.46 1.77 -8.08
C THR A 170 7.78 1.48 -8.76
N LYS A 171 8.67 2.49 -8.80
CA LYS A 171 10.02 2.39 -9.35
C LYS A 171 10.01 2.03 -10.84
N CYS A 172 8.97 2.45 -11.57
CA CYS A 172 8.88 2.18 -13.02
C CYS A 172 10.04 2.82 -13.81
N ASP A 173 10.70 3.84 -13.23
CA ASP A 173 11.90 4.48 -13.76
C ASP A 173 13.16 3.61 -13.67
N LEU A 174 13.18 2.55 -12.85
CA LEU A 174 14.34 1.67 -12.66
C LEU A 174 14.34 0.45 -13.58
N VAL A 175 13.32 0.28 -14.41
CA VAL A 175 13.17 -0.84 -15.34
C VAL A 175 12.91 -0.34 -16.75
N GLU A 176 13.15 -1.20 -17.74
CA GLU A 176 12.92 -0.86 -19.14
C GLU A 176 11.44 -0.59 -19.40
N ARG A 177 11.16 0.41 -20.26
CA ARG A 177 9.77 0.77 -20.61
C ARG A 177 8.97 -0.40 -21.20
N GLU A 178 9.64 -1.34 -21.86
CA GLU A 178 9.00 -2.55 -22.37
C GLU A 178 8.51 -3.46 -21.23
N ASP A 179 9.29 -3.60 -20.17
CA ASP A 179 8.92 -4.42 -19.00
C ASP A 179 7.76 -3.77 -18.22
N VAL A 180 7.76 -2.43 -18.10
CA VAL A 180 6.60 -1.70 -17.56
C VAL A 180 5.34 -2.01 -18.37
N LYS A 181 5.41 -1.94 -19.71
CA LYS A 181 4.27 -2.26 -20.58
C LYS A 181 3.80 -3.71 -20.43
N LYS A 182 4.73 -4.66 -20.27
CA LYS A 182 4.40 -6.08 -20.02
C LYS A 182 3.64 -6.22 -18.71
N MET A 183 4.16 -5.67 -17.61
CA MET A 183 3.51 -5.73 -16.29
C MET A 183 2.12 -5.07 -16.28
N VAL A 184 1.99 -3.90 -16.90
CA VAL A 184 0.68 -3.24 -17.05
C VAL A 184 -0.25 -4.12 -17.91
N GLY A 185 0.27 -4.72 -18.97
CA GLY A 185 -0.43 -5.69 -19.82
C GLY A 185 -0.97 -6.88 -19.03
N TRP A 186 -0.13 -7.51 -18.21
CA TRP A 186 -0.50 -8.63 -17.35
C TRP A 186 -1.64 -8.30 -16.39
N SER A 187 -1.64 -7.08 -15.83
CA SER A 187 -2.68 -6.67 -14.88
C SER A 187 -4.06 -6.49 -15.49
N SER A 188 -4.12 -6.08 -16.77
CA SER A 188 -5.37 -5.80 -17.48
C SER A 188 -5.82 -6.97 -18.37
N ARG A 189 -4.88 -7.82 -18.78
CA ARG A 189 -5.10 -8.92 -19.73
C ARG A 189 -4.49 -10.21 -19.16
N PRO A 190 -5.26 -10.97 -18.35
CA PRO A 190 -4.76 -12.20 -17.72
C PRO A 190 -4.21 -13.24 -18.70
N LYS A 191 -4.67 -13.25 -19.96
CA LYS A 191 -4.13 -14.12 -21.00
C LYS A 191 -2.63 -13.88 -21.25
N GLU A 192 -2.20 -12.62 -21.28
CA GLU A 192 -0.78 -12.26 -21.49
C GLU A 192 0.08 -12.71 -20.31
N LEU A 193 -0.46 -12.65 -19.09
CA LEU A 193 0.21 -13.19 -17.90
C LEU A 193 0.33 -14.71 -17.97
N LEU A 194 -0.74 -15.41 -18.38
CA LEU A 194 -0.71 -16.86 -18.52
C LEU A 194 0.31 -17.32 -19.58
N GLU A 195 0.40 -16.63 -20.72
CA GLU A 195 1.41 -16.89 -21.74
C GLU A 195 2.84 -16.67 -21.19
N ALA A 196 3.08 -15.56 -20.50
CA ALA A 196 4.37 -15.30 -19.87
C ALA A 196 4.76 -16.35 -18.80
N LEU A 197 3.79 -16.95 -18.11
CA LEU A 197 4.03 -18.03 -17.15
C LEU A 197 4.36 -19.37 -17.84
N GLU A 198 3.78 -19.64 -19.00
CA GLU A 198 4.11 -20.84 -19.79
C GLU A 198 5.56 -20.79 -20.29
N ASP A 199 6.06 -19.60 -20.64
CA ASP A 199 7.44 -19.40 -21.09
C ASP A 199 8.46 -19.39 -19.94
N SER A 200 8.07 -18.86 -18.77
CA SER A 200 8.99 -18.65 -17.63
C SER A 200 9.05 -19.80 -16.62
N LEU A 201 8.02 -20.64 -16.52
CA LEU A 201 7.92 -21.70 -15.52
C LEU A 201 7.77 -23.09 -16.17
N THR A 202 8.30 -24.11 -15.51
CA THR A 202 8.18 -25.51 -15.94
C THR A 202 7.60 -26.40 -14.85
N GLY A 203 7.07 -27.56 -15.25
CA GLY A 203 6.53 -28.57 -14.33
C GLY A 203 5.39 -28.07 -13.44
N ASP A 204 5.39 -28.50 -12.18
CA ASP A 204 4.32 -28.21 -11.21
C ASP A 204 4.19 -26.72 -10.90
N ARG A 205 5.30 -25.96 -10.89
CA ARG A 205 5.29 -24.51 -10.63
C ARG A 205 4.41 -23.76 -11.62
N ARG A 206 4.48 -24.15 -12.90
CA ARG A 206 3.66 -23.60 -13.98
C ARG A 206 2.17 -23.88 -13.75
N LEU A 207 1.84 -25.14 -13.42
CA LEU A 207 0.45 -25.54 -13.16
C LEU A 207 -0.15 -24.78 -11.99
N ILE A 208 0.60 -24.68 -10.89
CA ILE A 208 0.20 -23.94 -9.69
C ILE A 208 -0.03 -22.47 -10.04
N ALA A 209 0.95 -21.79 -10.66
CA ALA A 209 0.84 -20.37 -10.99
C ALA A 209 -0.34 -20.07 -11.93
N ARG A 210 -0.57 -20.94 -12.92
CA ARG A 210 -1.70 -20.84 -13.84
C ARG A 210 -3.05 -20.95 -13.12
N ASP A 211 -3.19 -21.91 -12.22
CA ASP A 211 -4.44 -22.13 -11.50
C ASP A 211 -4.70 -21.03 -10.47
N LEU A 212 -3.62 -20.51 -9.88
CA LEU A 212 -3.63 -19.31 -9.05
C LEU A 212 -4.16 -18.08 -9.83
N VAL A 213 -3.58 -17.74 -10.99
CA VAL A 213 -4.08 -16.62 -11.82
C VAL A 213 -5.56 -16.79 -12.16
N ARG A 214 -5.99 -18.01 -12.52
CA ARG A 214 -7.39 -18.29 -12.82
C ARG A 214 -8.31 -18.11 -11.60
N ALA A 215 -7.86 -18.48 -10.41
CA ALA A 215 -8.63 -18.28 -9.18
C ALA A 215 -8.87 -16.79 -8.93
N VAL A 216 -7.84 -15.96 -9.08
CA VAL A 216 -7.94 -14.51 -8.95
C VAL A 216 -8.89 -13.91 -9.99
N CYS A 217 -8.77 -14.30 -11.26
CA CYS A 217 -9.65 -13.80 -12.31
C CYS A 217 -11.11 -14.23 -12.09
N ARG A 218 -11.35 -15.45 -11.59
CA ARG A 218 -12.70 -15.94 -11.27
C ARG A 218 -13.33 -15.21 -10.08
N ALA A 219 -12.52 -14.70 -9.17
CA ALA A 219 -12.99 -13.87 -8.07
C ALA A 219 -13.46 -12.48 -8.53
N GLY A 220 -13.43 -12.18 -9.84
CA GLY A 220 -13.84 -10.89 -10.40
C GLY A 220 -12.81 -9.79 -10.15
N ALA A 221 -11.64 -10.13 -9.63
CA ALA A 221 -10.68 -9.14 -9.23
C ALA A 221 -9.88 -8.63 -10.45
N SER A 222 -10.03 -7.34 -10.75
CA SER A 222 -9.27 -6.59 -11.75
C SER A 222 -8.28 -5.70 -11.03
N PHE A 223 -7.01 -5.74 -11.43
CA PHE A 223 -5.92 -5.07 -10.72
C PHE A 223 -5.20 -4.08 -11.62
N PRO A 224 -5.88 -3.12 -12.28
CA PRO A 224 -5.22 -2.24 -13.24
C PRO A 224 -4.03 -1.54 -12.57
N LEU A 225 -2.83 -1.84 -13.05
CA LEU A 225 -1.61 -1.30 -12.49
C LEU A 225 -1.36 0.10 -13.01
N ILE A 226 -1.12 1.02 -12.09
CA ILE A 226 -0.73 2.39 -12.37
C ILE A 226 0.79 2.48 -12.19
N PRO A 227 1.58 2.58 -13.28
CA PRO A 227 3.02 2.80 -13.15
C PRO A 227 3.28 4.19 -12.58
N VAL A 228 4.10 4.26 -11.55
CA VAL A 228 4.52 5.51 -10.93
C VAL A 228 6.00 5.53 -10.57
N SER A 229 6.53 6.75 -10.53
CA SER A 229 7.88 7.02 -10.04
C SER A 229 7.85 8.13 -9.00
N SER A 230 8.32 7.82 -7.80
CA SER A 230 8.49 8.81 -6.72
C SER A 230 9.62 9.80 -6.99
N THR A 231 10.52 9.50 -7.93
CA THR A 231 11.66 10.36 -8.29
C THR A 231 11.31 11.34 -9.41
N THR A 232 10.43 10.96 -10.34
CA THR A 232 10.08 11.78 -11.51
C THR A 232 8.63 12.30 -11.50
N TYR A 233 7.82 11.89 -10.53
CA TYR A 233 6.37 12.13 -10.45
C TYR A 233 5.57 11.54 -11.61
N GLU A 234 6.18 10.65 -12.40
CA GLU A 234 5.49 9.90 -13.45
C GLU A 234 4.29 9.16 -12.84
N GLY A 235 3.14 9.23 -13.52
CA GLY A 235 1.93 8.49 -13.16
C GLY A 235 1.10 9.07 -12.00
N PHE A 236 1.57 10.10 -11.30
CA PHE A 236 0.86 10.67 -10.14
C PHE A 236 -0.52 11.25 -10.48
N LEU A 237 -0.68 11.87 -11.64
CA LEU A 237 -1.99 12.32 -12.12
C LEU A 237 -2.98 11.15 -12.23
N ASN A 238 -2.55 10.03 -12.81
CA ASN A 238 -3.39 8.83 -12.96
C ASN A 238 -3.72 8.22 -11.59
N LEU A 239 -2.75 8.18 -10.68
CA LEU A 239 -2.96 7.72 -9.30
C LEU A 239 -4.02 8.58 -8.60
N ASN A 240 -3.89 9.91 -8.67
CA ASN A 240 -4.84 10.82 -8.04
C ASN A 240 -6.26 10.63 -8.61
N MET A 241 -6.40 10.56 -9.93
CA MET A 241 -7.69 10.31 -10.58
C MET A 241 -8.35 8.99 -10.14
N VAL A 242 -7.55 7.94 -9.94
CA VAL A 242 -8.07 6.65 -9.47
C VAL A 242 -8.47 6.75 -7.99
N LEU A 243 -7.67 7.39 -7.15
CA LEU A 243 -8.01 7.59 -5.74
C LEU A 243 -9.27 8.42 -5.56
N GLU A 244 -9.44 9.51 -6.31
CA GLU A 244 -10.67 10.31 -6.29
C GLU A 244 -11.89 9.45 -6.64
N ARG A 245 -11.79 8.56 -7.63
CA ARG A 245 -12.88 7.65 -8.01
C ARG A 245 -13.18 6.60 -6.94
N LEU A 246 -12.14 5.96 -6.38
CA LEU A 246 -12.31 4.91 -5.37
C LEU A 246 -12.96 5.48 -4.12
N VAL A 247 -12.52 6.66 -3.70
CA VAL A 247 -12.99 7.28 -2.47
C VAL A 247 -14.36 7.95 -2.65
N ALA A 248 -14.68 8.50 -3.83
CA ALA A 248 -16.00 9.06 -4.12
C ALA A 248 -17.09 7.99 -4.35
N ALA A 249 -16.73 6.78 -4.81
CA ALA A 249 -17.68 5.71 -5.06
C ALA A 249 -18.23 5.05 -3.78
N GLY A 250 -17.55 5.19 -2.64
CA GLY A 250 -17.83 4.41 -1.43
C GLY A 250 -17.67 2.90 -1.65
N ASP A 251 -18.29 2.06 -0.81
CA ASP A 251 -18.31 0.58 -0.90
C ASP A 251 -18.91 0.01 -2.22
N ARG A 252 -19.20 0.85 -3.23
CA ARG A 252 -19.85 0.44 -4.47
C ARG A 252 -18.94 -0.22 -5.50
N TYR A 253 -17.68 -0.53 -5.15
CA TYR A 253 -16.92 -1.56 -5.86
C TYR A 253 -17.17 -2.93 -5.23
N THR A 254 -18.39 -3.44 -5.36
CA THR A 254 -18.55 -4.87 -5.58
C THR A 254 -18.13 -5.16 -7.02
N PHE A 255 -16.94 -5.74 -7.14
CA PHE A 255 -16.33 -6.48 -8.27
C PHE A 255 -16.89 -6.26 -9.69
#